data_AF-A0A5C6RLC9-F1
#
_entry.id   AF-A0A5C6RLC9-F1
#
_cell.length_a   1.000
_cell.length_b   1.000
_cell.length_c   1.000
_cell.angle_alpha   90.00
_cell.angle_beta   90.00
_cell.angle_gamma   90.00
#
_symmetry.space_group_name_H-M   'P 1'
#
loop_
_entity.id
_entity.type
_entity.pdbx_description
1 polymer ?
#
loop_
_entity_poly.entity_id
_entity_poly.type
_entity_poly.pdbx_seq_one_letter_code
_entity_poly.pdbx_strand_id
1 'polypeptide(L)'
;MTYYNTSSRASGNSPFGSILGIIMGVLFLIGLFYIAQFIFRILYFLSPVFIIAALIMDYKVVTGYGKWLWQQLRNNPLSGVLYTLLTILGFPLVSLFLLGKAALKKKVREAQQEAEQQRQGEFADFEELDSEPLNLDRLERQAPPRRDTNYDNFFDSQN
;
A
#
# COMPACT_ATOMS: atom_id res chain seq x y z
N MET A 1 -64.11 16.24 -8.74
CA MET A 1 -63.63 15.17 -9.65
C MET A 1 -62.55 15.80 -10.52
N THR A 2 -61.28 15.50 -10.27
CA THR A 2 -60.14 16.20 -10.90
C THR A 2 -59.42 15.22 -11.82
N TYR A 3 -59.35 15.54 -13.12
CA TYR A 3 -58.67 14.72 -14.12
C TYR A 3 -57.17 15.03 -14.08
N TYR A 4 -56.33 14.02 -13.78
CA TYR A 4 -54.90 14.11 -14.01
C TYR A 4 -54.64 13.85 -15.50
N ASN A 5 -54.20 14.89 -16.20
CA ASN A 5 -53.65 14.74 -17.54
C ASN A 5 -52.23 14.16 -17.43
N THR A 6 -52.13 12.84 -17.46
CA THR A 6 -50.85 12.16 -17.70
C THR A 6 -50.49 12.35 -19.17
N SER A 7 -49.62 13.31 -19.42
CA SER A 7 -48.87 13.37 -20.67
C SER A 7 -47.78 12.31 -20.62
N SER A 8 -48.17 11.07 -20.92
CA SER A 8 -47.23 10.07 -21.40
C SER A 8 -46.63 10.62 -22.69
N ARG A 9 -45.45 11.23 -22.59
CA ARG A 9 -44.61 11.53 -23.75
C ARG A 9 -44.37 10.19 -24.44
N ALA A 10 -45.16 9.93 -25.48
CA ALA A 10 -44.89 8.89 -26.43
C ALA A 10 -43.47 9.17 -26.95
N SER A 11 -42.52 8.35 -26.51
CA SER A 11 -41.24 8.17 -27.16
C SER A 11 -41.56 7.70 -28.57
N GLY A 12 -41.80 8.66 -29.46
CA GLY A 12 -41.99 8.43 -30.88
C GLY A 12 -40.71 7.81 -31.39
N ASN A 13 -40.76 6.50 -31.62
CA ASN A 13 -39.70 5.68 -32.19
C ASN A 13 -39.49 6.10 -33.66
N SER A 14 -39.01 7.33 -33.86
CA SER A 14 -38.67 7.86 -35.17
C SER A 14 -37.26 7.35 -35.50
N PRO A 15 -37.04 6.77 -36.69
CA PRO A 15 -35.71 6.32 -37.11
C PRO A 15 -34.68 7.46 -37.08
N PHE A 16 -35.14 8.71 -37.24
CA PHE A 16 -34.34 9.92 -37.06
C PHE A 16 -33.86 10.15 -35.62
N GLY A 17 -34.64 9.79 -34.59
CA GLY A 17 -34.22 9.86 -33.19
C GLY A 17 -33.12 8.85 -32.85
N SER A 18 -33.21 7.63 -33.40
CA SER A 18 -32.17 6.60 -33.24
C SER A 18 -30.87 6.97 -33.97
N ILE A 19 -30.97 7.50 -35.21
CA ILE A 19 -29.80 7.97 -35.98
C ILE A 19 -29.15 9.16 -35.27
N LEU A 20 -29.93 10.13 -34.79
CA LEU A 20 -29.40 11.28 -34.05
C LEU A 20 -28.70 10.85 -32.74
N GLY A 21 -29.25 9.85 -32.04
CA GLY A 21 -28.61 9.25 -30.86
C GLY A 21 -27.27 8.58 -31.18
N ILE A 22 -27.19 7.84 -32.29
CA ILE A 22 -25.92 7.24 -32.76
C ILE A 22 -24.92 8.34 -33.11
N ILE A 23 -25.32 9.37 -33.86
CA ILE A 23 -24.45 10.50 -34.22
C ILE A 23 -23.93 11.20 -32.95
N MET A 24 -24.80 11.48 -31.99
CA MET A 24 -24.39 12.07 -30.71
C MET A 24 -23.47 11.15 -29.90
N GLY A 25 -23.73 9.85 -29.88
CA GLY A 25 -22.84 8.87 -29.25
C GLY A 25 -21.45 8.84 -29.88
N VAL A 26 -21.38 8.88 -31.21
CA VAL A 26 -20.11 8.94 -31.96
C VAL A 26 -19.38 10.25 -31.66
N LEU A 27 -20.06 11.40 -31.70
CA LEU A 27 -19.45 12.70 -31.36
C LEU A 27 -18.95 12.73 -29.92
N PHE A 28 -19.69 12.13 -28.98
CA PHE A 28 -19.27 11.99 -27.59
C PHE A 28 -18.00 11.14 -27.46
N LEU A 29 -17.93 9.98 -28.14
CA LEU A 29 -16.73 9.14 -28.17
C LEU A 29 -15.53 9.85 -28.81
N ILE A 30 -15.75 10.63 -29.87
CA ILE A 30 -14.72 11.47 -30.49
C ILE A 30 -14.22 12.51 -29.47
N GLY A 31 -15.13 13.18 -28.76
CA GLY A 31 -14.78 14.12 -27.70
C GLY A 31 -13.94 13.46 -26.60
N LEU A 32 -14.36 12.28 -26.12
CA LEU A 32 -13.62 11.51 -25.11
C LEU A 32 -12.25 11.07 -25.63
N PHE A 33 -12.15 10.69 -26.90
CA PHE A 33 -10.90 10.33 -27.55
C PHE A 33 -9.91 11.50 -27.56
N TYR A 34 -10.35 12.71 -27.89
CA TYR A 34 -9.49 13.90 -27.86
C TYR A 34 -9.03 14.26 -26.43
N ILE A 35 -9.93 14.13 -25.44
CA ILE A 35 -9.57 14.34 -24.03
C ILE A 35 -8.52 13.31 -23.60
N ALA A 36 -8.75 12.03 -23.90
CA ALA A 36 -7.80 10.96 -23.61
C ALA A 36 -6.46 11.24 -24.29
N GLN A 37 -6.45 11.58 -25.58
CA GLN A 37 -5.23 11.92 -26.32
C GLN A 37 -4.47 13.09 -25.66
N PHE A 38 -5.18 14.12 -25.21
CA PHE A 38 -4.58 15.25 -24.50
C PHE A 38 -3.94 14.82 -23.17
N ILE A 39 -4.65 14.02 -22.36
CA ILE A 39 -4.11 13.46 -21.12
C ILE A 39 -2.88 12.61 -21.40
N PHE A 40 -2.95 11.68 -22.37
CA PHE A 40 -1.83 10.82 -22.74
C PHE A 40 -0.63 11.62 -23.24
N ARG A 41 -0.84 12.75 -23.94
CA ARG A 41 0.25 13.64 -24.37
C ARG A 41 0.97 14.26 -23.18
N ILE A 42 0.24 14.76 -22.19
CA ILE A 42 0.83 15.29 -20.95
C ILE A 42 1.53 14.16 -20.19
N LEU A 43 0.88 13.00 -20.07
CA LEU A 43 1.40 11.86 -19.35
C LEU A 43 2.70 11.35 -19.98
N TYR A 44 2.78 11.30 -21.31
CA TYR A 44 3.99 10.96 -22.04
C TYR A 44 5.14 11.94 -21.76
N PHE A 45 4.85 13.25 -21.75
CA PHE A 45 5.84 14.27 -21.41
C PHE A 45 6.33 14.14 -19.96
N LEU A 46 5.46 13.79 -19.01
CA LEU A 46 5.80 13.57 -17.60
C LEU A 46 6.44 12.19 -17.32
N SER A 47 6.27 11.23 -18.21
CA SER A 47 6.77 9.85 -18.03
C SER A 47 8.25 9.75 -17.65
N PRO A 48 9.20 10.45 -18.31
CA PRO A 48 10.59 10.43 -17.88
C PRO A 48 10.75 10.92 -16.42
N VAL A 49 10.00 11.94 -16.01
CA VAL A 49 9.99 12.44 -14.64
C VAL A 49 9.47 11.38 -13.67
N PHE A 50 8.41 10.64 -14.03
CA PHE A 50 7.90 9.55 -13.20
C PHE A 50 8.89 8.41 -13.00
N ILE A 51 9.62 8.02 -14.05
CA ILE A 51 10.68 7.00 -13.94
C ILE A 51 11.80 7.48 -13.01
N ILE A 52 12.26 8.73 -13.15
CA ILE A 52 13.30 9.31 -12.29
C ILE A 52 12.80 9.36 -10.83
N ALA A 53 11.58 9.83 -10.60
CA ALA A 53 10.99 9.86 -9.27
C ALA A 53 10.85 8.45 -8.66
N ALA A 54 10.45 7.45 -9.45
CA ALA A 54 10.38 6.05 -9.01
C ALA A 54 11.77 5.50 -8.65
N LEU A 55 12.81 5.84 -9.43
CA LEU A 55 14.20 5.45 -9.14
C LEU A 55 14.72 6.04 -7.83
N ILE A 56 14.45 7.33 -7.59
CA ILE A 56 14.84 8.02 -6.35
C ILE A 56 14.13 7.39 -5.14
N MET A 57 12.86 7.01 -5.31
CA MET A 57 12.02 6.50 -4.23
C MET A 57 12.33 5.04 -3.87
N ASP A 58 12.40 4.16 -4.86
CA ASP A 58 12.90 2.79 -4.72
C ASP A 58 13.36 2.22 -6.07
N TYR A 59 14.66 2.31 -6.34
CA TYR A 59 15.28 1.79 -7.56
C TYR A 59 15.02 0.29 -7.78
N LYS A 60 14.73 -0.50 -6.74
CA LYS A 60 14.42 -1.94 -6.87
C LYS A 60 13.09 -2.16 -7.58
N VAL A 61 12.16 -1.21 -7.52
CA VAL A 61 10.88 -1.31 -8.25
C VAL A 61 11.11 -1.24 -9.76
N VAL A 62 11.91 -0.27 -10.21
CA VAL A 62 12.21 -0.07 -11.63
C VAL A 62 13.12 -1.17 -12.16
N THR A 63 14.23 -1.46 -11.46
CA THR A 63 15.15 -2.53 -11.87
C THR A 63 14.51 -3.91 -11.76
N GLY A 64 13.63 -4.15 -10.78
CA GLY A 64 12.85 -5.37 -10.66
C GLY A 64 11.90 -5.58 -11.84
N TYR A 65 11.23 -4.52 -12.30
CA TYR A 65 10.40 -4.57 -13.50
C TYR A 65 11.23 -4.86 -14.76
N GLY A 66 12.37 -4.19 -14.93
CA GLY A 66 13.28 -4.47 -16.05
C GLY A 66 13.82 -5.91 -16.06
N LYS A 67 14.20 -6.43 -14.88
CA LYS A 67 14.61 -7.85 -14.72
C LYS A 67 13.47 -8.81 -15.07
N TRP A 68 12.25 -8.52 -14.63
CA TRP A 68 11.07 -9.31 -14.97
C TRP A 68 10.85 -9.33 -16.49
N LEU A 69 10.95 -8.17 -17.16
CA LEU A 69 10.79 -8.08 -18.62
C LEU A 69 11.87 -8.90 -19.35
N TRP A 70 13.13 -8.80 -18.90
CA TRP A 70 14.23 -9.61 -19.44
C TRP A 70 14.01 -11.11 -19.26
N GLN A 71 13.49 -11.52 -18.09
CA GLN A 71 13.12 -12.92 -17.84
C GLN A 71 11.99 -13.39 -18.76
N GLN A 72 11.00 -12.54 -19.05
CA GLN A 72 9.95 -12.88 -20.02
C GLN A 72 10.55 -13.12 -21.41
N LEU A 73 11.47 -12.27 -21.87
CA LEU A 73 12.17 -12.45 -23.16
C LEU A 73 12.95 -13.76 -23.22
N ARG A 74 13.63 -14.13 -22.12
CA ARG A 74 14.45 -15.35 -22.08
C ARG A 74 13.62 -16.62 -21.99
N ASN A 75 12.57 -16.62 -21.18
CA ASN A 75 11.79 -17.83 -20.87
C ASN A 75 10.78 -18.15 -21.97
N ASN A 76 10.14 -17.11 -22.54
CA ASN A 76 9.21 -17.26 -23.65
C ASN A 76 9.34 -16.04 -24.57
N PRO A 77 10.10 -16.15 -25.67
CA PRO A 77 10.38 -15.03 -26.56
C PRO A 77 9.13 -14.34 -27.10
N LEU A 78 8.07 -15.10 -27.38
CA LEU A 78 6.82 -14.56 -27.92
C LEU A 78 6.12 -13.64 -26.91
N SER A 79 5.95 -14.12 -25.67
CA SER A 79 5.34 -13.30 -24.61
C SER A 79 6.26 -12.14 -24.23
N GLY A 80 7.57 -12.35 -24.20
CA GLY A 80 8.55 -11.29 -23.94
C GLY A 80 8.46 -10.13 -24.92
N VAL A 81 8.41 -10.42 -26.22
CA VAL A 81 8.23 -9.40 -27.27
C VAL A 81 6.89 -8.68 -27.09
N LEU A 82 5.81 -9.42 -26.85
CA LEU A 82 4.49 -8.82 -26.61
C LEU A 82 4.53 -7.85 -25.42
N TYR A 83 5.07 -8.27 -24.27
CA TYR A 83 5.17 -7.39 -23.09
C TYR A 83 6.05 -6.17 -23.36
N THR A 84 7.16 -6.34 -24.08
CA THR A 84 8.04 -5.22 -24.41
C THR A 84 7.34 -4.20 -25.32
N LEU A 85 6.61 -4.66 -26.33
CA LEU A 85 5.80 -3.79 -27.19
C LEU A 85 4.72 -3.07 -26.37
N LEU A 86 4.03 -3.77 -25.48
CA LEU A 86 3.06 -3.15 -24.56
C LEU A 86 3.72 -2.12 -23.63
N THR A 87 4.96 -2.36 -23.17
CA THR A 87 5.70 -1.39 -22.36
C THR A 87 6.08 -0.15 -23.16
N ILE A 88 6.50 -0.30 -24.42
CA ILE A 88 6.88 0.84 -25.27
C ILE A 88 5.65 1.68 -25.62
N LEU A 89 4.57 1.03 -26.07
CA LEU A 89 3.31 1.71 -26.44
C LEU A 89 2.59 2.27 -25.21
N GLY A 90 2.61 1.52 -24.11
CA GLY A 90 2.00 1.88 -22.83
C GLY A 90 2.94 2.60 -21.86
N PHE A 91 4.11 3.08 -22.33
CA PHE A 91 5.13 3.71 -21.50
C PHE A 91 4.60 4.75 -20.49
N PRO A 92 3.68 5.67 -20.87
CA PRO A 92 3.15 6.62 -19.91
C PRO A 92 2.34 6.00 -18.77
N LEU A 93 1.64 4.90 -19.03
CA LEU A 93 0.94 4.15 -18.00
C LEU A 93 1.90 3.33 -17.15
N VAL A 94 2.89 2.68 -17.78
CA VAL A 94 3.89 1.88 -17.06
C VAL A 94 4.73 2.75 -16.12
N SER A 95 5.18 3.92 -16.59
CA SER A 95 5.96 4.85 -15.76
C SER A 95 5.17 5.37 -14.56
N LEU A 96 3.90 5.77 -14.77
CA LEU A 96 3.00 6.15 -13.68
C LEU A 96 2.77 4.99 -12.70
N PHE A 97 2.55 3.77 -13.21
CA PHE A 97 2.39 2.56 -12.40
C PHE A 97 3.63 2.29 -11.54
N LEU A 98 4.83 2.39 -12.10
CA LEU A 98 6.08 2.17 -11.37
C LEU A 98 6.29 3.21 -10.27
N LEU A 99 5.98 4.49 -10.53
CA LEU A 99 6.00 5.54 -9.52
C LEU A 99 5.01 5.25 -8.40
N GLY A 100 3.76 4.91 -8.74
CA GLY A 100 2.73 4.55 -7.76
C GLY A 100 3.14 3.35 -6.91
N LYS A 101 3.68 2.30 -7.53
CA LYS A 101 4.20 1.12 -6.84
C LYS A 101 5.35 1.47 -5.89
N ALA A 102 6.27 2.34 -6.30
CA ALA A 102 7.36 2.82 -5.44
C ALA A 102 6.82 3.63 -4.24
N ALA A 103 5.84 4.52 -4.46
CA ALA A 103 5.24 5.35 -3.42
C ALA A 103 4.50 4.52 -2.38
N LEU A 104 3.70 3.56 -2.83
CA LEU A 104 2.99 2.65 -1.94
C LEU A 104 3.97 1.78 -1.16
N LYS A 105 4.99 1.22 -1.82
CA LYS A 105 6.00 0.40 -1.14
C LYS A 105 6.79 1.19 -0.08
N LYS A 106 7.13 2.44 -0.37
CA LYS A 106 7.79 3.34 0.60
C LYS A 106 6.91 3.55 1.83
N LYS A 107 5.63 3.88 1.63
CA LYS A 107 4.67 4.07 2.74
C LYS A 107 4.44 2.81 3.57
N VAL A 108 4.33 1.64 2.92
CA VAL A 108 4.20 0.37 3.63
C VAL A 108 5.42 0.09 4.50
N ARG A 109 6.63 0.35 3.98
CA ARG A 109 7.86 0.18 4.75
C ARG A 109 7.93 1.11 5.95
N GLU A 110 7.56 2.38 5.79
CA GLU A 110 7.50 3.35 6.88
C GLU A 110 6.51 2.92 7.96
N ALA A 111 5.29 2.51 7.58
CA ALA A 111 4.30 2.01 8.52
C ALA A 111 4.74 0.73 9.25
N GLN A 112 5.44 -0.18 8.57
CA GLN A 112 6.02 -1.37 9.20
C GLN A 112 7.13 -1.00 10.19
N GLN A 113 7.99 -0.05 9.84
CA GLN A 113 9.05 0.43 10.72
C GLN A 113 8.49 1.12 11.96
N GLU A 114 7.45 1.94 11.83
CA GLU A 114 6.76 2.55 12.96
C GLU A 114 6.09 1.50 13.86
N ALA A 115 5.45 0.48 13.28
CA ALA A 115 4.87 -0.62 14.05
C ALA A 115 5.94 -1.48 14.74
N GLU A 116 7.08 -1.71 14.09
CA GLU A 116 8.24 -2.39 14.68
C GLU A 116 8.87 -1.56 15.79
N GLN A 117 9.01 -0.24 15.62
CA GLN A 117 9.50 0.68 16.65
C GLN A 117 8.53 0.78 17.83
N GLN A 118 7.22 0.75 17.61
CA GLN A 118 6.22 0.71 18.69
C GLN A 118 6.26 -0.64 19.43
N ARG A 119 6.47 -1.75 18.72
CA ARG A 119 6.72 -3.07 19.34
C ARG A 119 8.05 -3.13 20.08
N GLN A 120 9.07 -2.43 19.59
CA GLN A 120 10.38 -2.29 20.24
C GLN A 120 10.39 -1.20 21.32
N GLY A 121 9.38 -0.33 21.39
CA GLY A 121 9.18 0.66 22.46
C GLY A 121 8.68 0.05 23.77
N GLU A 122 8.50 -1.27 23.82
CA GLU A 122 8.43 -2.06 25.04
C GLU A 122 9.81 -2.65 25.44
N PHE A 123 10.91 -2.14 24.86
CA PHE A 123 12.23 -2.28 25.45
C PHE A 123 12.49 -1.00 26.25
N ALA A 124 12.23 -1.07 27.56
CA ALA A 124 12.74 -0.10 28.51
C ALA A 124 14.24 0.10 28.25
N ASP A 125 14.69 1.35 28.14
CA ASP A 125 16.12 1.66 28.24
C ASP A 125 16.62 1.05 29.54
N PHE A 126 17.42 -0.01 29.42
CA PHE A 126 18.21 -0.48 30.54
C PHE A 126 19.24 0.62 30.76
N GLU A 127 19.01 1.46 31.76
CA GLU A 127 20.09 2.21 32.37
C GLU A 127 21.09 1.15 32.83
N GLU A 128 22.22 1.04 32.13
CA GLU A 128 23.36 0.23 32.57
C GLU A 128 23.78 0.82 33.92
N LEU A 129 23.24 0.27 35.00
CA LEU A 129 23.75 0.54 36.33
C LEU A 129 25.21 0.07 36.30
N ASP A 130 26.13 1.03 36.45
CA ASP A 130 27.55 0.74 36.61
C ASP A 130 27.69 -0.42 37.58
N SER A 131 28.29 -1.50 37.10
CA SER A 131 28.50 -2.73 37.85
C SER A 131 29.64 -2.54 38.83
N GLU A 132 29.56 -1.49 39.67
CA GLU A 132 30.33 -1.48 40.90
C GLU A 132 29.75 -2.58 41.79
N PRO A 133 30.52 -3.63 42.12
CA PRO A 133 30.07 -4.65 43.04
C PRO A 133 29.78 -3.94 44.36
N LEU A 134 28.49 -3.91 44.75
CA LEU A 134 28.08 -3.40 46.04
C LEU A 134 28.89 -4.16 47.09
N ASN A 135 29.84 -3.48 47.74
CA ASN A 135 30.69 -4.08 48.76
C ASN A 135 29.82 -4.28 50.01
N LEU A 136 29.09 -5.39 49.98
CA LEU A 136 28.35 -5.88 51.12
C LEU A 136 29.40 -6.34 52.13
N ASP A 137 29.79 -5.43 53.03
CA ASP A 137 30.48 -5.82 54.25
C ASP A 137 29.73 -7.01 54.82
N ARG A 138 30.44 -8.14 54.93
CA ARG A 138 29.89 -9.43 55.30
C ARG A 138 29.34 -9.30 56.72
N LEU A 139 28.08 -8.88 56.84
CA LEU A 139 27.37 -8.90 58.10
C LEU A 139 27.41 -10.35 58.57
N GLU A 140 28.16 -10.53 59.64
CA GLU A 140 28.37 -11.77 60.34
C GLU A 140 27.00 -12.43 60.50
N ARG A 141 26.89 -13.64 59.95
CA ARG A 141 25.62 -14.34 59.75
C ARG A 141 25.00 -14.62 61.12
N GLN A 142 24.25 -13.67 61.66
CA GLN A 142 23.41 -13.91 62.83
C GLN A 142 22.32 -14.88 62.37
N ALA A 143 22.31 -16.08 62.96
CA ALA A 143 21.28 -17.06 62.71
C ALA A 143 19.91 -16.40 62.93
N PRO A 144 18.94 -16.54 62.01
CA PRO A 144 17.64 -15.94 62.19
C PRO A 144 17.02 -16.50 63.49
N PRO A 145 16.47 -15.66 64.38
CA PRO A 145 15.73 -16.17 65.53
C PRO A 145 14.60 -17.05 65.00
N ARG A 146 14.47 -18.27 65.53
CA ARG A 146 13.34 -19.17 65.25
C ARG A 146 12.04 -18.40 65.54
N ARG A 147 11.40 -17.92 64.48
CA ARG A 147 10.03 -17.42 64.55
C ARG A 147 9.13 -18.65 64.52
N ASP A 148 8.52 -18.93 65.65
CA ASP A 148 7.40 -19.85 65.76
C ASP A 148 6.20 -19.18 65.08
N THR A 149 6.09 -19.33 63.76
CA THR A 149 4.99 -18.74 63.01
C THR A 149 3.84 -19.71 62.99
N ASN A 150 2.73 -19.21 63.53
CA ASN A 150 1.40 -19.81 63.60
C ASN A 150 0.72 -19.99 62.21
N TYR A 151 1.50 -20.34 61.18
CA TYR A 151 1.02 -20.61 59.81
C TYR A 151 0.38 -22.00 59.68
N ASP A 152 0.78 -22.93 60.55
CA ASP A 152 0.26 -24.30 60.53
C ASP A 152 -1.23 -24.34 60.91
N ASN A 153 -1.68 -23.44 61.80
CA ASN A 153 -3.07 -23.39 62.27
C ASN A 153 -4.07 -22.77 61.27
N PHE A 154 -3.62 -22.28 60.11
CA PHE A 154 -4.51 -21.65 59.13
C PHE A 154 -5.26 -22.65 58.25
N PHE A 155 -4.76 -23.89 58.15
CA PHE A 155 -5.36 -24.93 57.31
C PHE A 155 -6.23 -25.92 58.09
N ASP A 156 -6.07 -25.98 59.41
CA ASP A 156 -6.81 -26.90 60.28
C ASP A 156 -8.21 -26.37 60.67
N SER A 157 -8.53 -25.09 60.43
CA SER A 157 -9.80 -24.47 60.84
C SER A 157 -10.95 -24.61 59.83
N GLN A 158 -10.76 -25.37 58.75
CA GLN A 158 -11.72 -25.50 57.64
C GLN A 158 -12.30 -26.92 57.49
N ASN A 159 -12.31 -27.72 58.56
CA ASN A 159 -12.99 -29.03 58.56
C ASN A 159 -13.83 -29.25 59.82
#